data_AF-A0A7C7QL29-F1
#
_entry.id   AF-A0A7C7QL29-F1
#
_cell.length_a   1.000
_cell.length_b   1.000
_cell.length_c   1.000
_cell.angle_alpha   90.00
_cell.angle_beta   90.00
_cell.angle_gamma   90.00
#
_symmetry.space_group_name_H-M   'P 1'
#
loop_
_entity.id
_entity.type
_entity.pdbx_description
1 polymer ?
#
loop_
_entity_poly.entity_id
_entity_poly.type
_entity_poly.pdbx_seq_one_letter_code
_entity_poly.pdbx_strand_id
1 'polypeptide(L)'
;MSEASMYRKKLQEFRKEIDQIDEQLISLVAQRLKLAKEIAGIKQKMNLEVRDEKREREIIDCVRRRARELKIDQGFLESLTRLMLAQMAGAEREFIGRNGIWVQVQSVFKDYPAQL
;
A
#
# COMPACT_ATOMS: atom_id res chain seq x y z
N MET A 1 31.66 23.52 14.63
CA MET A 1 30.70 23.17 13.55
C MET A 1 29.51 24.12 13.65
N SER A 2 29.00 24.66 12.54
CA SER A 2 27.81 25.53 12.60
C SER A 2 26.55 24.72 12.82
N GLU A 3 25.53 25.33 13.43
CA GLU A 3 24.22 24.71 13.66
C GLU A 3 23.58 24.22 12.35
N ALA A 4 23.73 25.00 11.27
CA ALA A 4 23.27 24.62 9.93
C ALA A 4 23.96 23.36 9.39
N SER A 5 25.25 23.16 9.69
CA SER A 5 25.99 21.95 9.31
C SER A 5 25.47 20.72 10.07
N MET A 6 25.12 20.87 11.36
CA MET A 6 24.53 19.81 12.17
C MET A 6 23.14 19.40 11.66
N TYR A 7 22.23 20.36 11.42
CA TYR A 7 20.88 20.05 10.93
C TYR A 7 20.90 19.42 9.53
N ARG A 8 21.81 19.85 8.64
CA ARG A 8 21.99 19.21 7.32
C ARG A 8 22.40 17.75 7.46
N LYS A 9 23.31 17.43 8.38
CA LYS A 9 23.73 16.05 8.63
C LYS A 9 22.57 15.20 9.14
N LYS A 10 21.82 15.71 10.12
CA LYS A 10 20.65 15.00 10.68
C LYS A 10 19.56 14.76 9.64
N LEU A 11 19.30 15.73 8.76
CA LEU A 11 18.38 15.56 7.63
C LEU A 11 18.83 14.44 6.68
N GLN A 12 20.12 14.36 6.38
CA GLN A 12 20.67 13.27 5.55
C GLN A 12 20.57 11.90 6.23
N GLU A 13 20.75 11.84 7.54
CA GLU A 13 20.57 10.60 8.32
C GLU A 13 19.11 10.13 8.25
N PHE A 14 18.14 11.02 8.49
CA PHE A 14 16.72 10.68 8.38
C PHE A 14 16.29 10.25 6.97
N ARG A 15 16.82 10.90 5.92
CA ARG A 15 16.53 10.48 4.55
C ARG A 15 17.02 9.07 4.25
N LYS A 16 18.21 8.70 4.75
CA LYS A 16 18.72 7.33 4.62
C LYS A 16 17.86 6.31 5.36
N GLU A 17 17.35 6.68 6.54
CA GLU A 17 16.42 5.81 7.28
C GLU A 17 15.10 5.63 6.52
N ILE A 18 14.57 6.70 5.91
CA ILE A 18 13.38 6.62 5.05
C ILE A 18 13.64 5.73 3.84
N ASP A 19 14.76 5.91 3.13
CA ASP A 19 15.12 5.09 1.96
C ASP A 19 15.17 3.59 2.32
N GLN A 20 15.68 3.25 3.50
CA GLN A 20 15.71 1.86 3.99
C GLN A 20 14.32 1.31 4.30
N ILE A 21 13.42 2.13 4.86
CA ILE A 21 12.04 1.73 5.11
C ILE A 21 11.31 1.52 3.79
N ASP A 22 11.49 2.42 2.82
CA ASP A 22 10.85 2.34 1.52
C ASP A 22 11.25 1.06 0.76
N GLU A 23 12.53 0.68 0.79
CA GLU A 23 12.99 -0.59 0.21
C GLU A 23 12.33 -1.80 0.88
N GLN A 24 12.18 -1.78 2.21
CA GLN A 24 11.48 -2.84 2.94
C GLN A 24 9.99 -2.90 2.55
N LEU A 25 9.33 -1.76 2.40
CA LEU A 25 7.94 -1.70 1.97
C LEU A 25 7.77 -2.29 0.56
N ILE A 26 8.65 -1.94 -0.38
CA ILE A 26 8.64 -2.48 -1.75
C ILE A 26 8.79 -4.01 -1.73
N SER A 27 9.75 -4.53 -0.97
CA SER A 27 9.98 -5.97 -0.82
C SER A 27 8.76 -6.69 -0.22
N LEU A 28 8.16 -6.14 0.84
CA LEU A 28 6.97 -6.70 1.47
C LEU A 28 5.76 -6.70 0.53
N VAL A 29 5.56 -5.63 -0.25
CA VAL A 29 4.51 -5.57 -1.26
C VAL A 29 4.70 -6.65 -2.32
N ALA A 30 5.93 -6.82 -2.85
CA ALA A 30 6.24 -7.83 -3.84
C ALA A 30 5.97 -9.26 -3.32
N GLN A 31 6.38 -9.56 -2.09
CA GLN A 31 6.08 -10.84 -1.43
C GLN A 31 4.58 -11.07 -1.28
N ARG A 32 3.84 -10.05 -0.85
CA ARG A 32 2.39 -10.16 -0.68
C ARG A 32 1.68 -10.41 -2.01
N LEU A 33 2.07 -9.73 -3.08
CA LEU A 33 1.54 -9.94 -4.44
C LEU A 33 1.82 -11.35 -4.96
N LYS A 34 3.00 -11.92 -4.66
CA LYS A 34 3.32 -13.31 -4.99
C LYS A 34 2.36 -14.28 -4.29
N LEU A 35 2.13 -14.11 -2.98
CA LEU A 35 1.20 -14.95 -2.22
C LEU A 35 -0.23 -14.87 -2.77
N ALA A 36 -0.71 -13.70 -3.19
CA ALA A 36 -2.04 -13.60 -3.80
C ALA A 36 -2.16 -14.37 -5.11
N LYS A 37 -1.12 -14.38 -5.95
CA LYS A 37 -1.11 -15.20 -7.17
C LYS A 37 -1.19 -16.68 -6.84
N GLU A 38 -0.47 -17.13 -5.82
CA GLU A 38 -0.51 -18.51 -5.34
C GLU A 38 -1.90 -18.87 -4.79
N ILE A 39 -2.50 -18.00 -3.96
CA ILE A 39 -3.86 -18.17 -3.43
C ILE A 39 -4.89 -18.24 -4.56
N ALA A 40 -4.77 -17.38 -5.59
CA ALA A 40 -5.67 -17.42 -6.75
C ALA A 40 -5.59 -18.78 -7.46
N GLY A 41 -4.38 -19.33 -7.65
CA GLY A 41 -4.20 -20.67 -8.21
C GLY A 41 -4.80 -21.79 -7.35
N ILE A 42 -4.75 -21.65 -6.02
CA ILE A 42 -5.40 -22.60 -5.10
C ILE A 42 -6.92 -22.50 -5.21
N LYS A 43 -7.48 -21.29 -5.15
CA LYS A 43 -8.93 -21.06 -5.28
C LYS A 43 -9.48 -21.61 -6.59
N GLN A 44 -8.75 -21.43 -7.69
CA GLN A 44 -9.12 -22.00 -8.99
C GLN A 44 -9.21 -23.52 -8.95
N LYS A 45 -8.22 -24.21 -8.36
CA LYS A 45 -8.23 -25.67 -8.19
C LYS A 45 -9.36 -26.15 -7.28
N MET A 46 -9.80 -25.32 -6.34
CA MET A 46 -10.91 -25.59 -5.42
C MET A 46 -12.27 -25.14 -5.97
N ASN A 47 -12.34 -24.58 -7.18
CA ASN A 47 -13.54 -23.98 -7.77
C ASN A 47 -14.20 -22.92 -6.85
N LEU A 48 -13.38 -22.14 -6.14
CA LEU A 48 -13.82 -21.05 -5.28
C LEU A 48 -13.84 -19.71 -6.03
N GLU A 49 -14.73 -18.82 -5.61
CA GLU A 49 -14.77 -17.45 -6.13
C GLU A 49 -13.48 -16.68 -5.83
N VAL A 50 -13.10 -15.82 -6.77
CA VAL A 50 -11.93 -14.94 -6.63
C VAL A 50 -12.10 -14.03 -5.42
N ARG A 51 -13.29 -13.46 -5.26
CA ARG A 51 -13.63 -12.56 -4.16
C ARG A 51 -13.95 -13.34 -2.88
N ASP A 52 -13.47 -12.85 -1.75
CA ASP A 52 -13.78 -13.39 -0.42
C ASP A 52 -14.09 -12.23 0.52
N GLU A 53 -15.38 -11.86 0.56
CA GLU A 53 -15.81 -10.69 1.30
C GLU A 53 -15.59 -10.81 2.81
N LYS A 54 -15.67 -12.04 3.34
CA LYS A 54 -15.41 -12.29 4.76
C LYS A 54 -13.95 -11.96 5.05
N ARG A 55 -13.04 -12.47 4.22
CA ARG A 55 -11.60 -12.20 4.37
C ARG A 55 -11.27 -10.73 4.17
N GLU A 56 -11.91 -10.06 3.21
CA GLU A 56 -11.76 -8.61 3.01
C GLU A 56 -12.13 -7.83 4.28
N ARG A 57 -13.30 -8.12 4.88
CA ARG A 57 -13.74 -7.47 6.13
C ARG A 57 -12.75 -7.68 7.28
N GLU A 58 -12.28 -8.91 7.49
CA GLU A 58 -11.28 -9.22 8.53
C GLU A 58 -9.99 -8.41 8.36
N ILE A 59 -9.52 -8.24 7.13
CA ILE A 59 -8.32 -7.45 6.83
C ILE A 59 -8.55 -5.98 7.18
N ILE A 60 -9.68 -5.41 6.74
CA ILE A 60 -10.00 -4.00 7.01
C ILE A 60 -10.20 -3.73 8.52
N ASP A 61 -10.87 -4.62 9.24
CA ASP A 61 -11.07 -4.48 10.69
C ASP A 61 -9.74 -4.54 11.44
N CYS A 62 -8.84 -5.45 11.02
CA CYS A 62 -7.49 -5.52 11.56
C CYS A 62 -6.71 -4.22 11.32
N VAL A 63 -6.77 -3.69 10.09
CA VAL A 63 -6.09 -2.44 9.70
C VAL A 63 -6.60 -1.25 10.51
N ARG A 64 -7.92 -1.09 10.66
CA ARG A 64 -8.51 -0.02 11.48
C ARG A 64 -8.05 -0.10 12.93
N ARG A 65 -8.02 -1.31 13.49
CA ARG A 65 -7.52 -1.53 14.86
C ARG A 65 -6.04 -1.13 14.97
N ARG A 66 -5.19 -1.59 14.05
CA ARG A 66 -3.75 -1.26 14.06
C ARG A 66 -3.49 0.22 13.83
N ALA A 67 -4.24 0.88 12.96
CA ALA A 67 -4.15 2.32 12.75
C ALA A 67 -4.42 3.09 14.06
N ARG A 68 -5.45 2.69 14.83
CA ARG A 68 -5.71 3.29 16.15
C ARG A 68 -4.57 3.06 17.13
N GLU A 69 -4.07 1.83 17.23
CA GLU A 69 -2.95 1.48 18.13
C GLU A 69 -1.68 2.27 17.82
N LEU A 70 -1.40 2.49 16.53
CA LEU A 70 -0.22 3.20 16.04
C LEU A 70 -0.43 4.72 15.88
N LYS A 71 -1.62 5.23 16.19
CA LYS A 71 -2.02 6.63 15.97
C LYS A 71 -1.82 7.12 14.52
N ILE A 72 -2.07 6.23 13.56
CA ILE A 72 -2.09 6.53 12.13
C ILE A 72 -3.53 6.82 11.73
N ASP A 73 -3.73 7.73 10.77
CA ASP A 73 -5.06 7.97 10.21
C ASP A 73 -5.67 6.67 9.65
N GLN A 74 -6.86 6.33 10.15
CA GLN A 74 -7.54 5.09 9.78
C GLN A 74 -7.95 5.09 8.31
N GLY A 75 -8.39 6.24 7.80
CA GLY A 75 -8.81 6.38 6.40
C GLY A 75 -7.65 6.16 5.43
N PHE A 76 -6.48 6.70 5.75
CA PHE A 76 -5.25 6.50 4.99
C PHE A 76 -4.85 5.03 4.93
N LEU A 77 -4.73 4.36 6.08
CA LEU A 77 -4.25 2.97 6.10
C LEU A 77 -5.27 1.99 5.50
N GLU A 78 -6.57 2.27 5.69
CA GLU A 78 -7.64 1.53 5.01
C GLU A 78 -7.55 1.71 3.49
N SER A 79 -7.36 2.93 3.00
CA SER A 79 -7.25 3.22 1.57
C SER A 79 -6.05 2.52 0.94
N LEU A 80 -4.88 2.57 1.59
CA LEU A 80 -3.68 1.85 1.16
C LEU A 80 -3.93 0.33 1.07
N THR A 81 -4.62 -0.23 2.06
CA THR A 81 -4.94 -1.65 2.10
C THR A 81 -5.91 -2.04 0.98
N ARG A 82 -6.96 -1.24 0.76
CA ARG A 82 -7.94 -1.48 -0.31
C ARG A 82 -7.30 -1.40 -1.69
N LEU A 83 -6.39 -0.44 -1.90
CA LEU A 83 -5.62 -0.33 -3.14
C LEU A 83 -4.81 -1.61 -3.41
N MET A 84 -4.14 -2.12 -2.38
CA MET A 84 -3.37 -3.35 -2.47
C MET A 84 -4.24 -4.59 -2.73
N LEU A 85 -5.42 -4.68 -2.11
CA LEU A 85 -6.38 -5.77 -2.37
C LEU A 85 -6.95 -5.71 -3.79
N ALA A 86 -7.26 -4.50 -4.30
CA ALA A 86 -7.77 -4.32 -5.66
C ALA A 86 -6.76 -4.80 -6.72
N GLN A 87 -5.47 -4.50 -6.54
CA GLN A 87 -4.40 -5.01 -7.41
C GLN A 87 -4.39 -6.54 -7.50
N MET A 88 -4.59 -7.20 -6.36
CA MET A 88 -4.50 -8.65 -6.24
C MET A 88 -5.68 -9.40 -6.81
N ALA A 89 -6.89 -8.87 -6.66
CA ALA A 89 -8.10 -9.49 -7.18
C ALA A 89 -8.15 -9.51 -8.71
N GLY A 90 -7.15 -8.94 -9.41
CA GLY A 90 -7.21 -8.74 -10.85
C GLY A 90 -8.29 -7.73 -11.25
N ALA A 91 -8.87 -7.01 -10.28
CA ALA A 91 -9.84 -5.93 -10.51
C ALA A 91 -9.21 -4.80 -11.36
N GLU A 92 -7.89 -4.83 -11.53
CA GLU A 92 -7.22 -4.01 -12.54
C GLU A 92 -7.76 -4.19 -13.96
N ARG A 93 -8.14 -5.42 -14.36
CA ARG A 93 -8.61 -5.70 -15.72
C ARG A 93 -10.06 -5.28 -15.97
N GLU A 94 -10.92 -5.24 -14.95
CA GLU A 94 -12.34 -4.94 -15.12
C GLU A 94 -12.79 -3.61 -14.50
N PHE A 95 -12.19 -3.19 -13.38
CA PHE A 95 -12.63 -2.00 -12.62
C PHE A 95 -11.73 -0.78 -12.86
N ILE A 96 -10.42 -1.00 -12.91
CA ILE A 96 -9.43 0.09 -13.07
C ILE A 96 -9.20 0.42 -14.55
N GLY A 97 -9.22 -0.59 -15.43
CA GLY A 97 -9.15 -0.39 -16.88
C GLY A 97 -10.35 0.36 -17.48
N ARG A 98 -11.53 0.33 -16.84
CA ARG A 98 -12.72 1.08 -17.30
C ARG A 98 -12.80 2.51 -16.76
N ASN A 99 -12.28 2.78 -15.56
CA ASN A 99 -12.51 4.05 -14.86
C ASN A 99 -11.27 4.95 -14.70
N GLY A 100 -10.08 4.54 -15.15
CA GLY A 100 -8.90 5.41 -15.07
C GLY A 100 -8.55 5.84 -13.64
N ILE A 101 -8.91 5.04 -12.62
CA ILE A 101 -8.69 5.37 -11.21
C ILE A 101 -7.21 5.62 -10.94
N TRP A 102 -6.30 4.85 -11.56
CA TRP A 102 -4.87 5.13 -11.47
C TRP A 102 -4.48 6.46 -12.10
N VAL A 103 -5.10 6.85 -13.20
CA VAL A 103 -4.91 8.17 -13.83
C VAL A 103 -5.42 9.28 -12.90
N GLN A 104 -6.56 9.08 -12.23
CA GLN A 104 -7.09 10.02 -11.25
C GLN A 104 -6.18 10.13 -10.02
N VAL A 105 -5.73 9.01 -9.46
CA VAL A 105 -4.78 8.98 -8.34
C VAL A 105 -3.49 9.69 -8.73
N GLN A 106 -2.91 9.39 -9.90
CA GLN A 106 -1.73 10.07 -10.41
C GLN A 106 -1.98 11.57 -10.63
N SER A 107 -3.18 11.96 -11.07
CA SER A 107 -3.53 13.38 -11.28
C SER A 107 -3.56 14.18 -9.98
N VAL A 108 -3.99 13.57 -8.86
CA VAL A 108 -3.97 14.21 -7.54
C VAL A 108 -2.55 14.59 -7.12
N PHE A 109 -1.57 13.75 -7.42
CA PHE A 109 -0.18 14.00 -7.05
C PHE A 109 0.57 14.90 -8.05
N LYS A 110 -0.03 15.24 -9.19
CA LYS A 110 0.60 16.12 -10.19
C LYS A 110 0.86 17.52 -9.64
N ASP A 111 -0.07 18.05 -8.87
CA ASP A 111 0.00 19.40 -8.29
C ASP A 111 0.57 19.41 -6.86
N TYR A 112 0.76 18.21 -6.28
CA TYR A 112 1.32 18.00 -4.95
C TYR A 112 2.48 16.99 -5.04
N PRO A 113 3.66 17.39 -5.57
CA PRO A 113 4.79 16.49 -5.66
C PRO A 113 5.16 15.99 -4.26
N ALA A 114 5.54 14.72 -4.15
CA ALA A 114 6.01 14.15 -2.89
C ALA A 114 7.12 15.03 -2.31
N GLN A 115 6.95 15.48 -1.07
CA GLN A 115 7.91 16.33 -0.38
C GLN A 115 8.68 15.47 0.64
N LEU A 116 10.01 15.46 0.54
CA LEU A 116 10.96 14.77 1.45
C LEU A 116 12.08 15.72 1.90
#